data_AF-A0A843J483-F1
#
_entry.id   AF-A0A843J483-F1
#
_cell.length_a   1.000
_cell.length_b   1.000
_cell.length_c   1.000
_cell.angle_alpha   90.00
_cell.angle_beta   90.00
_cell.angle_gamma   90.00
#
_symmetry.space_group_name_H-M   'P 1'
#
loop_
_entity.id
_entity.type
_entity.pdbx_description
1 polymer ?
#
loop_
_entity_poly.entity_id
_entity_poly.type
_entity_poly.pdbx_seq_one_letter_code
_entity_poly.pdbx_strand_id
1 'polypeptide(L)'
;MEYEQLTPIVEELTKVLEGKASREDIEQQVSTYANVYKIEDTRRIRDAILKKYGMGPATDVSFVTADHVQKKIADLLGNENRVDILARIVFVEQRTATIKGVQRKLVSGIL
;
A
#
# COMPACT_ATOMS: atom_id res chain seq x y z
N MET A 1 -5.64 8.28 -19.67
CA MET A 1 -5.70 8.93 -18.34
C MET A 1 -5.23 10.37 -18.48
N GLU A 2 -5.67 11.28 -17.60
CA GLU A 2 -5.15 12.65 -17.62
C GLU A 2 -3.70 12.71 -17.11
N TYR A 3 -2.93 13.66 -17.67
CA TYR A 3 -1.50 13.84 -17.39
C TYR A 3 -1.23 14.11 -15.90
N GLU A 4 -2.12 14.84 -15.21
CA GLU A 4 -2.01 15.14 -13.77
C GLU A 4 -2.04 13.89 -12.87
N GLN A 5 -2.72 12.82 -13.30
CA GLN A 5 -2.79 11.57 -12.52
C GLN A 5 -1.52 10.71 -12.69
N LEU A 6 -0.74 10.96 -13.75
CA LEU A 6 0.47 10.22 -14.08
C LEU A 6 1.73 10.83 -13.44
N THR A 7 1.73 12.14 -13.19
CA THR A 7 2.83 12.88 -12.55
C THR A 7 3.32 12.27 -11.22
N PRO A 8 2.46 11.95 -10.24
CA PRO A 8 2.94 11.41 -8.95
C PRO A 8 3.62 10.04 -9.10
N ILE A 9 3.17 9.22 -10.05
CA ILE A 9 3.71 7.88 -10.31
C ILE A 9 5.07 7.97 -10.99
N VAL A 10 5.24 8.93 -11.90
CA VAL A 10 6.51 9.19 -12.58
C VAL A 10 7.58 9.62 -11.59
N GLU A 11 7.27 10.56 -10.70
CA GLU A 11 8.23 11.04 -9.69
C GLU A 11 8.65 9.92 -8.73
N GLU A 12 7.68 9.11 -8.30
CA GLU A 12 7.94 7.93 -7.47
C GLU A 12 8.82 6.90 -8.18
N LEU A 13 8.46 6.52 -9.41
CA LEU A 13 9.25 5.57 -10.18
C LEU A 13 10.64 6.11 -10.45
N THR A 14 10.78 7.42 -10.70
CA THR A 14 12.09 8.07 -10.87
C THR A 14 12.94 7.88 -9.62
N LYS A 15 12.39 8.10 -8.43
CA LYS A 15 13.08 7.91 -7.15
C LYS A 15 13.47 6.44 -6.88
N VAL A 16 12.55 5.51 -7.14
CA VAL A 16 12.77 4.07 -6.92
C VAL A 16 13.76 3.48 -7.94
N LEU A 17 13.79 4.03 -9.15
CA LEU A 17 14.67 3.63 -10.24
C LEU A 17 15.89 4.54 -10.38
N GLU A 18 16.23 5.35 -9.37
CA GLU A 18 17.43 6.21 -9.38
C GLU A 18 18.67 5.35 -9.69
N GLY A 19 19.28 5.62 -10.86
CA GLY A 19 20.46 4.88 -11.35
C GLY A 19 20.17 3.70 -12.30
N LYS A 20 18.90 3.31 -12.54
CA LYS A 20 18.51 2.25 -13.50
C LYS A 20 17.76 2.75 -14.74
N ALA A 21 17.10 3.90 -14.66
CA ALA A 21 16.38 4.50 -15.77
C ALA A 21 16.40 6.03 -15.68
N SER A 22 16.33 6.71 -16.83
CA SER A 22 16.14 8.16 -16.86
C SER A 22 14.67 8.53 -16.61
N ARG A 23 14.42 9.74 -16.11
CA ARG A 23 13.06 10.25 -15.90
C ARG A 23 12.24 10.23 -17.19
N GLU A 24 12.85 10.59 -18.32
CA GLU A 24 12.22 10.62 -19.64
C GLU A 24 11.77 9.22 -20.09
N ASP A 25 12.61 8.19 -19.86
CA ASP A 25 12.26 6.80 -20.18
C ASP A 25 11.09 6.30 -19.32
N ILE A 26 11.01 6.73 -18.06
CA ILE A 26 9.93 6.38 -17.13
C ILE A 26 8.63 7.06 -17.59
N GLU A 27 8.66 8.35 -17.92
CA GLU A 27 7.50 9.09 -18.44
C GLU A 27 6.92 8.46 -19.70
N GLN A 28 7.79 8.08 -20.64
CA GLN A 28 7.38 7.43 -21.88
C GLN A 28 6.74 6.07 -21.63
N GLN A 29 7.28 5.28 -20.70
CA GLN A 29 6.73 3.97 -20.34
C GLN A 29 5.40 4.11 -19.61
N VAL A 30 5.29 5.00 -18.62
CA VAL A 30 4.04 5.28 -17.90
C VAL A 30 2.96 5.71 -18.88
N SER A 31 3.27 6.61 -19.82
CA SER A 31 2.33 7.04 -20.86
C SER A 31 1.92 5.90 -21.79
N THR A 32 2.85 5.01 -22.16
CA THR A 32 2.55 3.86 -23.01
C THR A 32 1.62 2.88 -22.29
N TYR A 33 1.88 2.54 -21.02
CA TYR A 33 1.00 1.68 -20.23
C TYR A 33 -0.37 2.29 -19.94
N ALA A 34 -0.43 3.60 -19.69
CA ALA A 34 -1.68 4.32 -19.43
C ALA A 34 -2.53 4.53 -20.69
N ASN A 35 -1.92 4.94 -21.80
CA ASN A 35 -2.64 5.45 -22.97
C ASN A 35 -2.70 4.45 -24.14
N VAL A 36 -1.65 3.65 -24.34
CA VAL A 36 -1.61 2.63 -25.42
C VAL A 36 -2.20 1.32 -24.93
N TYR A 37 -1.72 0.82 -23.79
CA TYR A 37 -2.23 -0.42 -23.21
C TYR A 37 -3.55 -0.24 -22.44
N LYS A 38 -4.05 1.01 -22.33
CA LYS A 38 -5.30 1.38 -21.64
C LYS A 38 -5.43 0.77 -20.24
N ILE A 39 -4.30 0.65 -19.54
CA ILE A 39 -4.32 0.18 -18.15
C ILE A 39 -4.77 1.37 -17.33
N GLU A 40 -5.96 1.31 -16.73
CA GLU A 40 -6.49 2.38 -15.86
C GLU A 40 -5.96 2.25 -14.43
N ASP A 41 -5.50 1.05 -14.04
CA ASP A 41 -4.95 0.79 -12.71
C ASP A 41 -3.48 1.21 -12.64
N THR A 42 -3.24 2.32 -11.94
CA THR A 42 -1.92 2.89 -11.69
C THR A 42 -0.97 1.91 -11.00
N ARG A 43 -1.48 0.97 -10.18
CA ARG A 43 -0.67 -0.07 -9.55
C ARG A 43 -0.14 -1.08 -10.56
N ARG A 44 -0.97 -1.48 -11.52
CA ARG A 44 -0.56 -2.40 -12.59
C ARG A 44 0.48 -1.78 -13.52
N ILE A 45 0.37 -0.49 -13.82
CA ILE A 45 1.37 0.24 -14.61
C ILE A 45 2.72 0.22 -13.88
N ARG A 46 2.71 0.56 -12.59
CA ARG A 46 3.92 0.54 -11.74
C ARG A 46 4.55 -0.84 -11.69
N ASP A 47 3.79 -1.89 -11.38
CA ASP A 47 4.33 -3.25 -11.28
C ASP A 47 4.92 -3.74 -12.61
N ALA A 48 4.29 -3.39 -13.74
CA ALA A 48 4.81 -3.70 -15.06
C ALA A 48 6.17 -3.03 -15.32
N ILE A 49 6.31 -1.76 -14.91
CA ILE A 49 7.55 -0.99 -15.04
C ILE A 49 8.63 -1.54 -14.10
N LEU A 50 8.31 -1.78 -12.81
CA LEU A 50 9.27 -2.34 -11.85
C LEU A 50 9.78 -3.72 -12.28
N LYS A 51 8.87 -4.57 -12.78
CA LYS A 51 9.22 -5.89 -13.35
C LYS A 51 10.15 -5.76 -14.55
N LYS A 52 9.96 -4.76 -15.41
CA LYS A 52 10.83 -4.49 -16.56
C LYS A 52 12.26 -4.15 -16.13
N TYR A 53 12.44 -3.48 -14.99
CA TYR A 53 13.75 -3.13 -14.43
C TYR A 53 14.28 -4.16 -13.41
N GLY A 54 13.72 -5.38 -13.43
CA GLY A 54 14.19 -6.51 -12.61
C GLY A 54 13.96 -6.33 -11.11
N MET A 55 13.08 -5.41 -10.71
CA MET A 55 12.59 -5.32 -9.34
C MET A 55 11.32 -6.16 -9.20
N GLY A 56 11.23 -6.93 -8.11
CA GLY A 56 10.03 -7.71 -7.80
C GLY A 56 8.79 -6.81 -7.67
N PRO A 57 7.57 -7.40 -7.62
CA PRO A 57 6.36 -6.63 -7.32
C PRO A 57 6.60 -5.77 -6.08
N ALA A 58 6.06 -4.55 -6.07
CA ALA A 58 6.28 -3.56 -5.01
C ALA A 58 5.66 -3.95 -3.66
N THR A 59 5.53 -5.24 -3.35
CA THR A 59 5.05 -5.73 -2.05
C THR A 59 5.99 -5.32 -0.91
N ASP A 60 7.28 -5.08 -1.19
CA ASP A 60 8.27 -4.68 -0.18
C ASP A 60 8.71 -3.21 -0.28
N VAL A 61 8.29 -2.47 -1.32
CA VAL A 61 8.55 -1.04 -1.40
C VAL A 61 7.40 -0.35 -0.66
N SER A 62 7.56 -0.22 0.65
CA SER A 62 6.68 0.58 1.51
C SER A 62 6.50 1.96 0.89
N PHE A 63 5.38 2.17 0.20
CA PHE A 63 4.97 3.50 -0.21
C PHE A 63 3.74 3.92 0.56
N VAL A 64 3.93 5.09 1.17
CA VAL A 64 2.91 6.00 1.66
C VAL A 64 2.05 6.37 0.47
N THR A 65 1.08 5.52 0.12
CA THR A 65 -0.14 6.04 -0.50
C THR A 65 -0.73 7.05 0.48
N ALA A 66 -1.49 8.03 0.00
CA ALA A 66 -2.18 9.00 0.87
C ALA A 66 -3.08 8.33 1.96
N ASP A 67 -3.28 7.00 1.88
CA ASP A 67 -3.97 6.15 2.86
C ASP A 67 -3.10 5.55 3.96
N HIS A 68 -1.76 5.53 3.83
CA HIS A 68 -0.86 5.13 4.93
C HIS A 68 -0.48 6.34 5.78
N VAL A 69 -1.51 7.00 6.33
CA VAL A 69 -1.30 8.05 7.34
C VAL A 69 -0.82 7.36 8.63
N GLN A 70 0.44 7.56 8.98
CA GLN A 70 0.92 7.17 10.30
C GLN A 70 0.31 8.09 11.35
N LYS A 71 -0.63 7.54 12.12
CA LYS A 71 -1.27 8.22 13.25
C LYS A 71 -0.85 7.58 14.56
N LYS A 72 -0.90 8.35 15.65
CA LYS A 72 -0.82 7.74 16.98
C LYS A 72 -2.10 6.95 17.23
N ILE A 73 -2.02 5.92 18.07
CA ILE A 73 -3.19 5.12 18.47
C ILE A 73 -4.30 6.01 19.06
N ALA A 74 -3.93 7.08 19.77
CA ALA A 74 -4.87 8.06 20.33
C ALA A 74 -5.66 8.86 19.27
N ASP A 75 -5.15 8.94 18.05
CA ASP A 75 -5.72 9.72 16.95
C ASP A 75 -6.50 8.84 15.96
N LEU A 76 -6.67 7.53 16.26
CA LEU A 76 -7.46 6.62 15.46
C LEU A 76 -8.96 6.91 15.63
N LEU A 77 -9.65 7.06 14.51
CA LEU A 77 -11.07 7.35 14.43
C LEU A 77 -11.86 6.09 14.04
N GLY A 78 -13.09 5.96 14.53
CA GLY A 78 -13.91 4.76 14.34
C GLY A 78 -14.34 4.46 12.90
N ASN A 79 -13.98 5.29 11.93
CA ASN A 79 -14.24 5.11 10.50
C ASN A 79 -13.05 4.49 9.73
N GLU A 80 -11.93 4.21 10.40
CA GLU A 80 -10.76 3.59 9.81
C GLU A 80 -10.91 2.07 9.81
N ASN A 81 -11.41 1.52 8.71
CA ASN A 81 -11.78 0.10 8.60
C ASN A 81 -10.60 -0.89 8.68
N ARG A 82 -9.38 -0.43 8.41
CA ARG A 82 -8.18 -1.27 8.42
C ARG A 82 -6.97 -0.46 8.85
N VAL A 83 -6.27 -0.96 9.87
CA VAL A 83 -5.04 -0.37 10.40
C VAL A 83 -4.03 -1.48 10.66
N ASP A 84 -2.76 -1.20 10.39
CA ASP A 84 -1.65 -2.09 10.71
C ASP A 84 -0.88 -1.48 11.89
N ILE A 85 -0.72 -2.25 12.98
CA ILE A 85 -0.12 -1.78 14.24
C ILE A 85 0.97 -2.76 14.68
N LEU A 86 2.15 -2.23 15.02
CA LEU A 86 3.21 -2.95 15.72
C LEU A 86 3.27 -2.43 17.15
N ALA A 87 2.88 -3.25 18.13
CA ALA A 87 2.81 -2.88 19.54
C ALA A 87 3.20 -4.04 20.47
N ARG A 88 3.50 -3.71 21.73
CA ARG A 88 3.78 -4.69 22.80
C ARG A 88 2.55 -4.83 23.69
N ILE A 89 1.96 -6.02 23.70
CA ILE A 89 0.82 -6.32 24.56
C ILE A 89 1.27 -6.37 26.03
N VAL A 90 0.62 -5.59 26.89
CA VAL A 90 0.94 -5.52 28.33
C VAL A 90 0.06 -6.42 29.20
N PHE A 91 -1.14 -6.74 28.72
CA PHE A 91 -2.10 -7.56 29.45
C PHE A 91 -2.95 -8.40 28.51
N VAL A 92 -3.27 -9.63 28.92
CA VAL A 92 -4.09 -10.57 28.16
C VAL A 92 -5.06 -11.30 29.09
N GLU A 93 -6.32 -11.36 28.70
CA GLU A 93 -7.40 -12.11 29.32
C GLU A 93 -8.05 -13.05 28.30
N GLN A 94 -8.46 -14.24 28.75
CA GLN A 94 -9.16 -15.21 27.93
C GLN A 94 -10.57 -15.42 28.47
N ARG A 95 -11.58 -15.26 27.61
CA ARG A 95 -12.98 -15.57 27.92
C ARG A 95 -13.58 -16.49 26.88
N THR A 96 -14.48 -17.36 27.30
CA THR A 96 -15.24 -18.22 26.38
C THR A 96 -16.63 -17.61 26.18
N ALA A 97 -17.02 -17.38 24.93
CA ALA A 97 -18.32 -16.83 24.59
C ALA A 97 -18.99 -17.64 23.48
N THR A 98 -20.31 -17.78 23.56
CA THR A 98 -21.10 -18.44 22.51
C THR A 98 -21.44 -17.42 21.44
N ILE A 99 -20.81 -17.52 20.28
CA ILE A 99 -21.04 -16.64 19.13
C ILE A 99 -21.77 -17.47 18.07
N LYS A 100 -23.00 -17.06 17.73
CA LYS A 100 -23.86 -17.78 16.76
C LYS A 100 -24.04 -19.28 17.08
N GLY A 101 -24.21 -19.61 18.37
CA GLY A 101 -24.42 -20.98 18.83
C GLY A 101 -23.16 -21.83 18.99
N VAL A 102 -21.97 -21.31 18.64
CA VAL A 102 -20.69 -22.03 18.78
C VAL A 102 -19.85 -21.38 19.88
N GLN A 103 -19.34 -22.18 20.81
CA GLN A 103 -18.37 -21.69 21.80
C GLN A 103 -17.06 -21.31 21.12
N ARG A 104 -16.64 -20.06 21.32
CA ARG A 104 -15.36 -19.54 20.84
C ARG A 104 -14.58 -18.94 22.01
N LYS A 105 -13.28 -19.19 22.01
CA LYS A 105 -12.35 -18.50 22.91
C LYS A 105 -12.05 -17.12 22.32
N LEU A 106 -12.29 -16.09 23.11
CA LEU A 106 -11.95 -14.71 22.83
C LEU A 106 -10.75 -14.35 23.69
N VAL A 107 -9.71 -13.83 23.05
CA VAL A 107 -8.55 -13.26 23.73
C VAL A 107 -8.71 -11.75 23.65
N SER A 108 -8.71 -11.08 24.79
CA SER A 108 -8.83 -9.62 24.91
C SER A 108 -7.63 -9.11 25.71
N GLY A 109 -7.22 -7.87 25.51
CA GLY A 109 -6.01 -7.37 26.15
C GLY A 109 -5.82 -5.87 25.95
N ILE A 110 -4.73 -5.36 26.55
CA ILE A 110 -4.29 -3.97 26.42
C ILE A 110 -2.95 -3.98 25.68
N LEU A 111 -2.85 -3.12 24.67
CA LEU A 111 -1.64 -2.82 23.90
C LEU A 111 -1.02 -1.49 24.36
#